data_AF-A0A376YJZ8-F1
#
_entry.id   AF-A0A376YJZ8-F1
#
_cell.length_a   1.000
_cell.length_b   1.000
_cell.length_c   1.000
_cell.angle_alpha   90.00
_cell.angle_beta   90.00
_cell.angle_gamma   90.00
#
_symmetry.space_group_name_H-M   'P 1'
#
loop_
_entity.id
_entity.type
_entity.pdbx_description
1 polymer ?
#
loop_
_entity_poly.entity_id
_entity_poly.type
_entity_poly.pdbx_seq_one_letter_code
_entity_poly.pdbx_strand_id
1 'polypeptide(L)'
;MSDFTFSGYELACFVTHSGLSRSAGHILSQCANLAATTSEYFIHKPHRLIAAETGYSQSTVVRAFREAVNKGILSVEIVIGDHRERRANLYRFTPSFLAFAQQAKNALTESKLKISSAATKVKAVLAKTLALLIF
;
A
#
# COMPACT_ATOMS: atom_id res chain seq x y z
N MET A 1 18.64 -4.91 8.89
CA MET A 1 17.29 -4.72 8.33
C MET A 1 16.76 -3.42 8.89
N SER A 2 16.29 -2.51 8.05
CA SER A 2 15.69 -1.26 8.51
C SER A 2 14.34 -1.58 9.13
N ASP A 3 14.16 -1.36 10.43
CA ASP A 3 12.89 -1.58 11.11
C ASP A 3 11.90 -0.47 10.72
N PHE A 4 11.19 -0.69 9.63
CA PHE A 4 10.10 0.19 9.21
C PHE A 4 8.97 0.10 10.25
N THR A 5 8.63 1.22 10.89
CA THR A 5 7.51 1.29 11.84
C THR A 5 6.47 2.30 11.35
N PHE A 6 5.40 1.79 10.74
CA PHE A 6 4.25 2.56 10.30
C PHE A 6 2.99 2.12 11.04
N SER A 7 2.17 3.07 11.50
CA SER A 7 0.79 2.73 11.83
C SER A 7 0.00 2.42 10.55
N GLY A 8 -1.09 1.66 10.67
CA GLY A 8 -1.97 1.38 9.53
C GLY A 8 -2.53 2.64 8.86
N TYR A 9 -2.79 3.68 9.64
CA TYR A 9 -3.20 4.99 9.10
C TYR A 9 -2.09 5.66 8.28
N GLU A 10 -0.84 5.57 8.72
CA GLU A 10 0.30 6.10 7.98
C GLU A 10 0.50 5.36 6.65
N LEU A 11 0.52 4.03 6.68
CA LEU A 11 0.72 3.24 5.47
C LEU A 11 -0.42 3.43 4.46
N ALA A 12 -1.66 3.50 4.93
CA ALA A 12 -2.84 3.80 4.10
C ALA A 12 -2.74 5.16 3.40
N CYS A 13 -2.23 6.18 4.11
CA CYS A 13 -1.98 7.50 3.54
C CYS A 13 -0.92 7.44 2.43
N PHE A 14 0.22 6.81 2.68
CA PHE A 14 1.30 6.70 1.69
C PHE A 14 0.86 5.93 0.45
N VAL A 15 0.07 4.86 0.61
CA VAL A 15 -0.55 4.14 -0.52
C VAL A 15 -1.48 5.05 -1.33
N THR A 16 -2.30 5.86 -0.67
CA THR A 16 -3.21 6.81 -1.34
C THR A 16 -2.44 7.84 -2.19
N HIS A 17 -1.23 8.17 -1.78
CA HIS A 17 -0.37 9.16 -2.45
C HIS A 17 0.76 8.55 -3.30
N SER A 18 0.71 7.25 -3.57
CA SER A 18 1.72 6.51 -4.36
C SER A 18 1.58 6.63 -5.88
N GLY A 19 0.66 7.49 -6.35
CA GLY A 19 0.38 7.66 -7.78
C GLY A 19 -0.51 6.56 -8.39
N LEU A 20 -1.11 5.69 -7.57
CA LEU A 20 -2.17 4.78 -8.01
C LEU A 20 -3.41 5.50 -8.53
N SER A 21 -4.16 4.85 -9.41
CA SER A 21 -5.52 5.29 -9.76
C SER A 21 -6.39 5.44 -8.51
N ARG A 22 -7.40 6.33 -8.55
CA ARG A 22 -8.26 6.61 -7.39
C ARG A 22 -8.85 5.33 -6.77
N SER A 23 -9.37 4.43 -7.61
CA SER A 23 -9.92 3.16 -7.15
C SER A 23 -8.86 2.24 -6.56
N ALA A 24 -7.68 2.15 -7.18
CA ALA A 24 -6.61 1.30 -6.68
C ALA A 24 -6.05 1.82 -5.35
N GLY A 25 -5.85 3.13 -5.23
CA GLY A 25 -5.44 3.78 -3.99
C GLY A 25 -6.44 3.56 -2.86
N HIS A 26 -7.74 3.65 -3.12
CA HIS A 26 -8.78 3.39 -2.12
C HIS A 26 -8.83 1.92 -1.69
N ILE A 27 -8.79 0.98 -2.64
CA ILE A 27 -8.80 -0.47 -2.33
C ILE A 27 -7.56 -0.82 -1.50
N LEU A 28 -6.38 -0.38 -1.94
CA LEU A 28 -5.14 -0.74 -1.27
C LEU A 28 -4.90 -0.01 0.04
N SER A 29 -5.43 1.20 0.25
CA SER A 29 -5.31 1.88 1.54
C SER A 29 -6.07 1.14 2.64
N GLN A 30 -7.22 0.54 2.32
CA GLN A 30 -7.94 -0.33 3.26
C GLN A 30 -7.13 -1.60 3.59
N CYS A 31 -6.49 -2.22 2.59
CA CYS A 31 -5.63 -3.37 2.82
C CYS A 31 -4.35 -3.01 3.59
N ALA A 32 -3.75 -1.85 3.31
CA ALA A 32 -2.55 -1.34 3.96
C ALA A 32 -2.75 -1.12 5.47
N ASN A 33 -3.92 -0.60 5.84
CA ASN A 33 -4.26 -0.39 7.24
C ASN A 33 -4.20 -1.69 8.05
N LEU A 34 -4.67 -2.79 7.46
CA LEU A 34 -4.59 -4.13 8.05
C LEU A 34 -3.18 -4.72 7.96
N ALA A 35 -2.48 -4.55 6.85
CA ALA A 35 -1.14 -5.10 6.67
C ALA A 35 -0.14 -4.55 7.70
N ALA A 36 -0.25 -3.28 8.07
CA ALA A 36 0.61 -2.63 9.05
C ALA A 36 0.40 -3.12 10.50
N THR A 37 -0.66 -3.90 10.78
CA THR A 37 -0.80 -4.57 12.08
C THR A 37 0.10 -5.80 12.18
N THR A 38 0.76 -6.18 11.08
CA THR A 38 1.77 -7.24 11.02
C THR A 38 3.12 -6.60 10.73
N SER A 39 4.19 -7.06 11.39
CA SER A 39 5.55 -6.55 11.15
C SER A 39 6.06 -6.84 9.74
N GLU A 40 5.36 -7.70 9.00
CA GLU A 40 5.77 -8.19 7.69
C GLU A 40 5.08 -7.45 6.52
N TYR A 41 4.08 -6.60 6.80
CA TYR A 41 3.39 -5.79 5.77
C TYR A 41 2.79 -6.63 4.63
N PHE A 42 2.14 -7.74 4.96
CA PHE A 42 1.50 -8.63 3.99
C PHE A 42 0.00 -8.40 3.84
N ILE A 43 -0.49 -8.64 2.63
CA ILE A 43 -1.91 -8.75 2.32
C ILE A 43 -2.16 -10.19 1.88
N HIS A 44 -2.70 -10.97 2.81
CA HIS A 44 -3.12 -12.35 2.57
C HIS A 44 -4.65 -12.44 2.67
N LYS A 45 -5.35 -12.04 1.61
CA LYS A 45 -6.81 -12.01 1.56
C LYS A 45 -7.32 -12.28 0.14
N PRO A 46 -8.35 -13.13 -0.05
CA PRO A 46 -8.91 -13.38 -1.37
C PRO A 46 -9.54 -12.11 -1.98
N HIS A 47 -9.34 -11.88 -3.28
CA HIS A 47 -9.91 -10.72 -3.98
C HIS A 47 -11.44 -10.61 -3.85
N ARG A 48 -12.16 -11.73 -3.78
CA ARG A 48 -13.62 -11.74 -3.56
C ARG A 48 -14.00 -11.11 -2.21
N LEU A 49 -13.22 -11.35 -1.17
CA LEU A 49 -13.50 -10.81 0.15
C LEU A 49 -13.16 -9.32 0.22
N ILE A 50 -12.04 -8.92 -0.40
CA ILE A 50 -11.69 -7.50 -0.58
C ILE A 50 -12.77 -6.76 -1.37
N ALA A 51 -13.33 -7.37 -2.41
CA ALA A 51 -14.43 -6.80 -3.19
C ALA A 51 -15.66 -6.53 -2.31
N ALA A 52 -16.04 -7.50 -1.47
CA ALA A 52 -17.17 -7.35 -0.55
C ALA A 52 -16.96 -6.23 0.48
N GLU A 53 -15.74 -6.08 1.02
CA GLU A 53 -15.43 -5.06 2.02
C GLU A 53 -15.29 -3.64 1.43
N THR A 54 -14.72 -3.55 0.22
CA THR A 54 -14.45 -2.25 -0.43
C THR A 54 -15.64 -1.75 -1.26
N GLY A 55 -16.63 -2.60 -1.53
CA GLY A 55 -17.77 -2.30 -2.41
C GLY A 55 -17.45 -2.32 -3.91
N TYR A 56 -16.23 -2.66 -4.31
CA TYR A 56 -15.85 -2.75 -5.72
C TYR A 56 -16.06 -4.16 -6.29
N SER A 57 -16.19 -4.25 -7.62
CA SER A 57 -16.22 -5.56 -8.29
C SER A 57 -14.89 -6.30 -8.11
N GLN A 58 -14.93 -7.64 -8.08
CA GLN A 58 -13.71 -8.46 -8.02
C GLN A 58 -12.76 -8.15 -9.19
N SER A 59 -13.29 -7.83 -10.37
CA SER A 59 -12.47 -7.45 -11.53
C SER A 59 -11.70 -6.15 -11.30
N THR A 60 -12.31 -5.18 -10.62
CA THR A 60 -11.68 -3.91 -10.23
C THR A 60 -10.58 -4.14 -9.20
N VAL A 61 -10.84 -4.99 -8.20
CA VAL A 61 -9.84 -5.39 -7.20
C VAL A 61 -8.62 -6.03 -7.88
N VAL A 62 -8.83 -7.01 -8.77
CA VAL A 62 -7.73 -7.65 -9.51
C VAL A 62 -6.90 -6.63 -10.30
N ARG A 63 -7.56 -5.66 -10.96
CA ARG A 63 -6.87 -4.58 -11.69
C ARG A 63 -6.07 -3.68 -10.76
N ALA A 64 -6.60 -3.32 -9.59
CA ALA A 64 -5.90 -2.51 -8.60
C ALA A 64 -4.62 -3.18 -8.08
N PHE A 65 -4.69 -4.47 -7.74
CA PHE A 65 -3.52 -5.23 -7.30
C PHE A 65 -2.48 -5.37 -8.42
N ARG A 66 -2.93 -5.61 -9.67
CA ARG A 66 -2.02 -5.64 -10.81
C ARG A 66 -1.34 -4.29 -11.04
N GLU A 67 -2.09 -3.19 -10.93
CA GLU A 67 -1.53 -1.83 -11.05
C GLU A 67 -0.42 -1.59 -10.00
N ALA A 68 -0.67 -1.95 -8.75
CA ALA A 68 0.32 -1.78 -7.69
C ALA A 68 1.55 -2.68 -7.86
N VAL A 69 1.38 -3.89 -8.36
CA VAL A 69 2.52 -4.75 -8.72
C VAL A 69 3.33 -4.15 -9.87
N ASN A 70 2.65 -3.67 -10.93
CA ASN A 70 3.32 -3.05 -12.07
C ASN A 70 4.09 -1.77 -11.71
N LYS A 71 3.66 -1.06 -10.66
CA LYS A 71 4.33 0.14 -10.13
C LYS A 71 5.37 -0.17 -9.04
N GLY A 72 5.67 -1.45 -8.80
CA GLY A 72 6.64 -1.85 -7.79
C GLY A 72 6.21 -1.55 -6.34
N ILE A 73 4.93 -1.25 -6.08
CA ILE A 73 4.39 -1.01 -4.73
C ILE A 73 4.22 -2.33 -3.99
N LEU A 74 3.72 -3.34 -4.70
CA LEU A 74 3.55 -4.70 -4.18
C LEU A 74 4.42 -5.68 -4.97
N SER A 75 4.95 -6.69 -4.30
CA SER A 75 5.33 -7.97 -4.93
C SER A 75 4.22 -8.98 -4.71
N VAL A 76 4.14 -9.99 -5.58
CA VAL A 76 3.19 -11.09 -5.46
C VAL A 76 3.95 -12.41 -5.43
N GLU A 77 3.69 -13.20 -4.40
CA GLU A 77 4.13 -14.59 -4.30
C GLU A 77 2.91 -15.49 -4.50
N ILE A 78 3.02 -16.42 -5.45
CA ILE A 78 1.98 -17.42 -5.68
C ILE A 78 2.21 -18.54 -4.67
N VAL A 79 1.38 -18.60 -3.65
CA VAL A 79 1.41 -19.70 -2.68
C VAL A 79 0.62 -20.87 -3.28
N ILE A 80 1.33 -21.94 -3.65
CA ILE A 80 0.74 -23.20 -4.11
C ILE A 80 0.53 -24.07 -2.86
N GLY A 81 -0.72 -24.30 -2.47
CA GLY A 81 -1.05 -25.24 -1.40
C GLY A 81 -0.85 -26.71 -1.84
N ASP A 82 -0.58 -27.57 -0.86
CA ASP A 82 -0.26 -29.01 -1.02
C ASP A 82 -1.42 -29.83 -1.65
N HIS A 83 -2.64 -29.33 -1.54
CA HIS A 83 -3.81 -29.86 -2.23
C HIS A 83 -4.29 -28.87 -3.28
N ARG A 84 -4.57 -29.39 -4.49
CA ARG A 84 -4.88 -28.75 -5.78
C ARG A 84 -5.97 -27.65 -5.82
N GLU A 85 -6.34 -26.99 -4.72
CA GLU A 85 -7.55 -26.18 -4.68
C GLU A 85 -7.44 -24.70 -4.34
N ARG A 86 -6.35 -24.15 -3.77
CA ARG A 86 -6.32 -22.69 -3.53
C ARG A 86 -4.95 -22.05 -3.76
N ARG A 87 -4.83 -21.36 -4.90
CA ARG A 87 -3.81 -20.33 -5.14
C ARG A 87 -4.20 -19.09 -4.34
N ALA A 88 -3.68 -18.93 -3.14
CA ALA A 88 -3.76 -17.66 -2.45
C ALA A 88 -2.59 -16.80 -2.94
N ASN A 89 -2.88 -15.61 -3.46
CA ASN A 89 -1.82 -14.64 -3.74
C ASN A 89 -1.41 -14.00 -2.41
N LEU A 90 -0.14 -14.14 -2.05
CA LEU A 90 0.44 -13.38 -0.97
C LEU A 90 1.04 -12.12 -1.57
N TYR A 91 0.46 -10.96 -1.25
CA TYR A 91 1.02 -9.68 -1.66
C TYR A 91 1.85 -9.08 -0.54
N ARG A 92 3.03 -8.56 -0.87
CA ARG A 92 3.94 -7.92 0.09
C ARG A 92 4.25 -6.50 -0.36
N PHE A 93 4.25 -5.52 0.54
CA PHE A 93 4.80 -4.21 0.21
C PHE A 93 6.30 -4.34 -0.07
N THR A 94 6.76 -3.78 -1.18
CA THR A 94 8.16 -3.93 -1.57
C THR A 94 9.08 -3.13 -0.65
N PRO A 95 10.34 -3.55 -0.45
CA PRO A 95 11.32 -2.77 0.31
C PRO A 95 11.48 -1.35 -0.25
N SER A 96 11.44 -1.18 -1.57
CA SER A 96 11.51 0.13 -2.23
C SER A 96 10.35 1.04 -1.84
N PHE A 97 9.12 0.51 -1.82
CA PHE A 97 7.96 1.26 -1.38
C PHE A 97 7.99 1.58 0.12
N LEU A 98 8.46 0.65 0.96
CA LEU A 98 8.61 0.91 2.40
C LEU A 98 9.68 1.99 2.68
N ALA A 99 10.78 1.98 1.91
CA ALA A 99 11.78 3.04 1.96
C ALA A 99 11.19 4.41 1.57
N PHE A 100 10.34 4.46 0.54
CA PHE A 100 9.58 5.65 0.19
C PHE A 100 8.67 6.12 1.32
N ALA A 101 7.88 5.22 1.89
CA ALA A 101 6.99 5.54 3.01
C ALA A 101 7.78 6.13 4.20
N GLN A 102 8.99 5.60 4.46
CA GLN A 102 9.86 6.12 5.50
C GLN A 102 10.38 7.52 5.17
N GLN A 103 10.83 7.76 3.94
CA GLN A 103 11.28 9.10 3.52
C GLN A 103 10.14 10.11 3.55
N ALA A 104 8.94 9.71 3.14
CA ALA A 104 7.74 10.53 3.20
C ALA A 104 7.39 10.91 4.65
N LYS A 105 7.47 9.95 5.57
CA LYS A 105 7.30 10.18 7.01
C LYS A 105 8.33 11.17 7.57
N ASN A 106 9.60 11.01 7.19
CA ASN A 106 10.68 11.91 7.61
C ASN A 106 10.44 13.34 7.08
N ALA A 107 10.11 13.50 5.80
CA ALA A 107 9.84 14.79 5.18
C ALA A 107 8.65 15.53 5.81
N LEU A 108 7.60 14.80 6.20
CA LEU A 108 6.48 15.37 6.96
C LEU A 108 6.93 15.87 8.34
N THR A 109 7.74 15.06 9.04
CA THR A 109 8.27 15.40 10.37
C THR A 109 9.17 16.63 10.33
N GLU A 110 10.09 16.70 9.36
CA GLU A 110 10.96 17.87 9.10
C GLU A 110 10.14 19.13 8.78
N SER A 111 9.03 18.96 8.05
CA SER A 111 8.08 20.04 7.75
C SER A 111 7.17 20.40 8.93
N LYS A 112 7.34 19.76 10.11
CA LYS A 112 6.48 19.90 11.30
C LYS A 112 5.00 19.60 11.01
N LEU A 113 4.74 18.68 10.07
CA LEU A 113 3.40 18.24 9.68
C LEU A 113 3.15 16.82 10.20
N LYS A 114 1.91 16.56 10.61
CA LYS A 114 1.40 15.22 10.87
C LYS A 114 0.61 14.75 9.65
N ILE A 115 0.41 13.44 9.50
CA ILE A 115 -0.49 12.92 8.45
C ILE A 115 -1.94 13.41 8.66
N SER A 116 -2.34 13.67 9.90
CA SER A 116 -3.62 14.29 10.23
C SER A 116 -3.67 15.80 10.00
N SER A 117 -2.59 16.43 9.55
CA SER A 117 -2.57 17.86 9.20
C SER A 117 -3.34 18.15 7.90
N ALA A 118 -3.51 19.43 7.58
CA ALA A 118 -4.26 19.87 6.40
C ALA A 118 -3.85 19.12 5.12
N ALA A 119 -4.84 18.47 4.49
CA ALA A 119 -4.64 17.52 3.39
C ALA A 119 -3.83 18.10 2.21
N THR A 120 -3.97 19.39 1.92
CA THR A 120 -3.24 20.05 0.82
C THR A 120 -1.73 20.10 1.07
N LYS A 121 -1.31 20.40 2.30
CA LYS A 121 0.12 20.49 2.66
C LYS A 121 0.76 19.10 2.68
N VAL A 122 0.05 18.13 3.27
CA VAL A 122 0.48 16.72 3.29
C VAL A 122 0.64 16.20 1.86
N LYS A 123 -0.37 16.39 1.00
CA LYS A 123 -0.32 15.99 -0.41
C LYS A 123 0.86 16.61 -1.16
N ALA A 124 1.18 17.89 -0.91
CA ALA A 124 2.29 18.56 -1.57
C ALA A 124 3.66 17.98 -1.17
N VAL A 125 3.86 17.67 0.13
CA VAL A 125 5.09 17.02 0.60
C VAL A 125 5.22 15.63 -0.01
N LEU A 126 4.15 14.82 0.04
CA LEU A 126 4.16 13.46 -0.48
C LEU A 126 4.39 13.41 -1.99
N ALA A 127 3.80 14.34 -2.75
CA ALA A 127 4.02 14.43 -4.19
C ALA A 127 5.49 14.77 -4.53
N LYS A 128 6.13 15.64 -3.74
CA LYS A 128 7.56 15.93 -3.89
C LYS A 128 8.42 14.71 -3.58
N THR A 129 8.14 14.01 -2.49
CA THR A 129 8.87 12.78 -2.13
C THR A 129 8.72 11.70 -3.19
N LEU A 130 7.52 11.52 -3.74
CA LEU A 130 7.27 10.55 -4.81
C LEU A 130 8.03 10.92 -6.09
N ALA A 131 8.09 12.19 -6.45
CA ALA A 131 8.82 12.63 -7.65
C ALA A 131 10.34 12.38 -7.57
N LEU A 132 10.89 12.27 -6.36
CA LEU A 132 12.30 11.97 -6.12
C LEU A 132 12.63 10.47 -6.19
N LEU A 133 11.60 9.62 -6.23
CA LEU A 133 11.71 8.18 -6.15
C LEU A 133 10.89 7.53 -7.26
N ILE A 134 11.55 7.15 -8.35
CA ILE A 134 10.96 6.30 -9.38
C ILE A 134 11.36 4.86 -9.02
N PHE A 135 10.37 4.02 -8.70
CA PHE A 135 10.53 2.57 -8.51
C PHE A 135 10.13 1.82 -9.79
#